data_AF-A0A3N5XWF8-F1
#
_entry.id   AF-A0A3N5XWF8-F1
#
_cell.length_a   1.000
_cell.length_b   1.000
_cell.length_c   1.000
_cell.angle_alpha   90.00
_cell.angle_beta   90.00
_cell.angle_gamma   90.00
#
_symmetry.space_group_name_H-M   'P 1'
#
loop_
_entity.id
_entity.type
_entity.pdbx_description
1 polymer ?
#
loop_
_entity_poly.entity_id
_entity_poly.type
_entity_poly.pdbx_seq_one_letter_code
_entity_poly.pdbx_strand_id
1 'polypeptide(L)'
;MQIFFRVTTLAIVPLLFSLFQNDISAQGQQVRPSLNASVGQVLGVDTLITIQYSRPGVKGRKIWGELVPYGMAPAANDSQGKPFPWRAGANEKTTIEFSKDVSVEGKPLPAGKYGIHMIPEENQCVIIFSKNATGPANVYNEQDDALRVTVTPVKAPHQEWLQYGFDDLAGTSATAYLHWETLKIPFKITVPAPAAAPPSQ
;
A
#
# COMPACT_ATOMS: atom_id res chain seq x y z
N MET A 1 89.13 18.23 39.44
CA MET A 1 89.07 18.32 37.96
C MET A 1 88.07 17.29 37.46
N GLN A 2 86.82 17.71 37.25
CA GLN A 2 85.92 17.31 36.16
C GLN A 2 84.56 17.97 36.41
N ILE A 3 84.15 18.77 35.43
CA ILE A 3 82.99 19.65 35.44
C ILE A 3 81.84 18.85 34.85
N PHE A 4 80.74 18.65 35.60
CA PHE A 4 79.52 18.08 35.05
C PHE A 4 78.57 19.21 34.64
N PHE A 5 78.44 19.41 33.32
CA PHE A 5 77.44 20.30 32.74
C PHE A 5 76.05 19.67 32.89
N ARG A 6 75.14 20.37 33.58
CA ARG A 6 73.70 20.05 33.58
C ARG A 6 73.08 20.68 32.33
N VAL A 7 72.66 19.84 31.39
CA VAL A 7 71.79 20.26 30.27
C VAL A 7 70.36 20.06 30.71
N THR A 8 69.64 21.16 30.94
CA THR A 8 68.20 21.14 31.25
C THR A 8 67.44 21.10 29.92
N THR A 9 66.89 19.94 29.56
CA THR A 9 66.07 19.80 28.35
C THR A 9 64.71 20.48 28.57
N LEU A 10 64.43 21.52 27.78
CA LEU A 10 63.15 22.23 27.76
C LEU A 10 62.14 21.39 26.96
N ALA A 11 61.10 20.88 27.61
CA ALA A 11 60.04 20.11 26.96
C ALA A 11 59.06 21.07 26.24
N ILE A 12 59.04 21.05 24.92
CA ILE A 12 58.03 21.73 24.10
C ILE A 12 56.84 20.77 23.97
N VAL A 13 55.71 21.12 24.58
CA VAL A 13 54.43 20.40 24.45
C VAL A 13 53.73 20.91 23.18
N PRO A 14 53.48 20.08 22.16
CA PRO A 14 52.66 20.51 21.04
C PRO A 14 51.18 20.50 21.48
N LEU A 15 50.56 21.67 21.46
CA LEU A 15 49.13 21.85 21.68
C LEU A 15 48.38 21.22 20.49
N LEU A 16 47.91 19.98 20.65
CA LEU A 16 47.05 19.30 19.67
C LEU A 16 45.69 20.02 19.63
N PHE A 17 45.50 20.85 18.61
CA PHE A 17 44.19 21.36 18.22
C PHE A 17 43.43 20.23 17.49
N SER A 18 42.64 19.44 18.23
CA SER A 18 41.72 18.48 17.63
C SER A 18 40.60 19.22 16.91
N LEU A 19 40.66 19.24 15.58
CA LEU A 19 39.54 19.60 14.75
C LEU A 19 38.47 18.52 14.90
N PHE A 20 37.41 18.79 15.64
CA PHE A 20 36.20 17.99 15.59
C PHE A 20 35.59 18.15 14.19
N GLN A 21 35.81 17.16 13.33
CA GLN A 21 35.09 17.05 12.07
C GLN A 21 33.66 16.63 12.42
N ASN A 22 32.72 17.56 12.27
CA ASN A 22 31.30 17.22 12.26
C ASN A 22 31.03 16.47 10.95
N ASP A 23 31.03 15.14 11.00
CA ASP A 23 30.49 14.33 9.92
C ASP A 23 28.98 14.56 9.87
N ILE A 24 28.57 15.59 9.12
CA ILE A 24 27.18 15.71 8.65
C ILE A 24 26.99 14.55 7.68
N SER A 25 26.50 13.42 8.21
CA SER A 25 26.01 12.34 7.39
C SER A 25 24.82 12.85 6.60
N ALA A 26 25.05 13.30 5.38
CA ALA A 26 24.01 13.54 4.40
C ALA A 26 23.36 12.19 4.06
N GLN A 27 22.34 11.79 4.81
CA GLN A 27 21.43 10.73 4.39
C GLN A 27 20.68 11.24 3.16
N GLY A 28 21.27 11.02 1.98
CA GLY A 28 20.59 11.26 0.71
C GLY A 28 19.27 10.50 0.70
N GLN A 29 18.17 11.17 0.35
CA GLN A 29 16.87 10.54 0.17
C GLN A 29 16.97 9.43 -0.88
N GLN A 30 17.12 8.18 -0.44
CA GLN A 30 17.14 7.03 -1.32
C GLN A 30 15.75 6.85 -1.93
N VAL A 31 15.67 6.69 -3.25
CA VAL A 31 14.42 6.37 -3.93
C VAL A 31 13.91 5.03 -3.42
N ARG A 32 12.71 5.04 -2.85
CA ARG A 32 12.10 3.85 -2.26
C ARG A 32 11.84 2.74 -3.31
N PRO A 33 11.99 1.45 -2.97
CA PRO A 33 11.85 0.35 -3.94
C PRO A 33 10.46 0.15 -4.56
N SER A 34 9.41 0.66 -3.90
CA SER A 34 8.01 0.59 -4.33
C SER A 34 7.44 2.01 -4.31
N LEU A 35 7.15 2.56 -5.48
CA LEU A 35 6.65 3.93 -5.62
C LEU A 35 5.16 4.02 -5.31
N ASN A 36 4.71 5.22 -4.91
CA ASN A 36 3.28 5.50 -4.70
C ASN A 36 2.61 5.73 -6.04
N ALA A 37 1.35 5.32 -6.14
CA ALA A 37 0.49 5.54 -7.29
C ALA A 37 -0.95 5.80 -6.81
N SER A 38 -1.72 6.47 -7.67
CA SER A 38 -3.14 6.71 -7.47
C SER A 38 -3.88 6.52 -8.79
N VAL A 39 -5.12 6.06 -8.73
CA VAL A 39 -6.04 6.00 -9.86
C VAL A 39 -7.43 6.46 -9.41
N GLY A 40 -8.12 7.20 -10.27
CA GLY A 40 -9.46 7.71 -10.00
C GLY A 40 -10.43 7.37 -11.12
N GLN A 41 -11.71 7.20 -10.78
CA GLN A 41 -12.80 7.00 -11.72
C GLN A 41 -14.05 7.71 -11.21
N VAL A 42 -14.75 8.42 -12.10
CA VAL A 42 -16.08 8.98 -11.80
C VAL A 42 -17.14 8.08 -12.42
N LEU A 43 -18.15 7.69 -11.64
CA LEU A 43 -19.33 6.96 -12.10
C LEU A 43 -20.59 7.78 -11.85
N GLY A 44 -21.61 7.55 -12.68
CA GLY A 44 -22.86 8.31 -12.64
C GLY A 44 -22.59 9.78 -12.97
N VAL A 45 -23.16 10.67 -12.17
CA VAL A 45 -22.99 12.12 -12.36
C VAL A 45 -21.69 12.61 -11.73
N ASP A 46 -21.36 12.16 -10.52
CA ASP A 46 -20.35 12.78 -9.66
C ASP A 46 -19.83 11.85 -8.54
N THR A 47 -20.03 10.53 -8.64
CA THR A 47 -19.45 9.60 -7.67
C THR A 47 -17.99 9.32 -8.02
N LEU A 48 -17.07 9.95 -7.28
CA LEU A 48 -15.63 9.75 -7.41
C LEU A 48 -15.17 8.56 -6.58
N ILE A 49 -14.40 7.68 -7.23
CA ILE A 49 -13.72 6.55 -6.63
C ILE A 49 -12.22 6.81 -6.76
N THR A 50 -11.46 6.75 -5.67
CA THR A 50 -9.99 6.92 -5.70
C THR A 50 -9.31 5.75 -5.02
N ILE A 51 -8.31 5.15 -5.66
CA ILE A 51 -7.47 4.09 -5.08
C ILE A 51 -6.04 4.61 -4.95
N GLN A 52 -5.52 4.66 -3.73
CA GLN A 52 -4.14 5.05 -3.43
C GLN A 52 -3.36 3.83 -2.94
N TYR A 53 -2.21 3.57 -3.55
CA TYR A 53 -1.47 2.33 -3.33
C TYR A 53 0.02 2.50 -3.60
N SER A 54 0.78 1.54 -3.09
CA SER A 54 2.21 1.38 -3.38
C SER A 54 2.37 0.19 -4.31
N ARG A 55 3.19 0.33 -5.36
CA ARG A 55 3.33 -0.66 -6.42
C ARG A 55 4.67 -1.41 -6.38
N PRO A 56 4.78 -2.55 -5.66
CA PRO A 56 5.97 -3.39 -5.69
C PRO A 56 6.15 -4.07 -7.07
N GLY A 57 7.40 -4.33 -7.43
CA GLY A 57 7.75 -5.08 -8.64
C GLY A 57 7.83 -6.58 -8.38
N VAL A 58 7.60 -7.43 -9.39
CA VAL A 58 7.79 -8.88 -9.27
C VAL A 58 9.26 -9.21 -8.98
N LYS A 59 10.17 -8.64 -9.78
CA LYS A 59 11.63 -8.76 -9.62
C LYS A 59 12.13 -10.21 -9.58
N GLY A 60 11.57 -11.06 -10.44
CA GLY A 60 11.95 -12.48 -10.55
C GLY A 60 11.51 -13.37 -9.38
N ARG A 61 10.71 -12.85 -8.44
CA ARG A 61 10.16 -13.63 -7.30
C ARG A 61 8.86 -14.29 -7.70
N LYS A 62 8.55 -15.42 -7.07
CA LYS A 62 7.20 -15.99 -7.12
C LYS A 62 6.28 -15.18 -6.21
N ILE A 63 5.19 -14.66 -6.78
CA ILE A 63 4.29 -13.77 -6.04
C ILE A 63 3.24 -14.57 -5.29
N TRP A 64 2.38 -15.29 -6.02
CA TRP A 64 1.22 -15.96 -5.45
C TRP A 64 1.61 -17.33 -4.87
N GLY A 65 1.20 -17.56 -3.61
CA GLY A 65 1.56 -18.74 -2.84
C GLY A 65 2.98 -18.72 -2.23
N GLU A 66 3.73 -17.61 -2.38
CA GLU A 66 5.06 -17.46 -1.76
C GLU A 66 5.22 -16.07 -1.13
N LEU A 67 5.45 -15.01 -1.92
CA LEU A 67 5.53 -13.65 -1.37
C LEU A 67 4.19 -13.19 -0.77
N VAL A 68 3.11 -13.52 -1.47
CA VAL A 68 1.73 -13.39 -1.01
C VAL A 68 1.23 -14.81 -0.75
N PRO A 69 1.23 -15.28 0.51
CA PRO A 69 0.73 -16.61 0.82
C PRO A 69 -0.76 -16.71 0.52
N TYR A 70 -1.22 -17.91 0.18
CA TYR A 70 -2.65 -18.19 0.17
C TYR A 70 -3.18 -18.29 1.61
N GLY A 71 -4.40 -17.82 1.82
CA GLY A 71 -4.99 -17.59 3.13
C GLY A 71 -4.47 -16.33 3.81
N MET A 72 -4.43 -16.35 5.14
CA MET A 72 -3.87 -15.26 5.94
C MET A 72 -2.35 -15.26 5.86
N ALA A 73 -1.74 -14.07 5.79
CA ALA A 73 -0.31 -13.94 5.99
C ALA A 73 0.06 -14.36 7.42
N PRO A 74 1.22 -15.03 7.62
CA PRO A 74 1.67 -15.42 8.94
C PRO A 74 1.93 -14.18 9.81
N ALA A 75 1.96 -14.39 11.13
CA ALA A 75 2.33 -13.33 12.05
C ALA A 75 3.70 -12.73 11.69
N ALA A 76 3.76 -11.40 11.69
CA ALA A 76 4.96 -10.61 11.49
C ALA A 76 5.16 -9.67 12.68
N ASN A 77 6.38 -9.14 12.83
CA ASN A 77 6.71 -8.23 13.93
C ASN A 77 5.76 -7.00 13.96
N ASP A 78 5.29 -6.57 12.80
CA ASP A 78 4.40 -5.42 12.62
C ASP A 78 2.90 -5.79 12.56
N SER A 79 2.55 -7.07 12.73
CA SER A 79 1.15 -7.54 12.81
C SER A 79 0.70 -7.87 14.23
N GLN A 80 1.45 -7.40 15.25
CA GLN A 80 1.18 -7.65 16.67
C GLN A 80 1.13 -9.15 17.02
N GLY A 81 1.94 -9.97 16.34
CA GLY A 81 2.02 -11.41 16.60
C GLY A 81 0.80 -12.21 16.12
N LYS A 82 -0.04 -11.65 15.25
CA LYS A 82 -1.24 -12.32 14.72
C LYS A 82 -1.16 -12.52 13.20
N PRO A 83 -1.70 -13.62 12.66
CA PRO A 83 -1.97 -13.71 11.23
C PRO A 83 -2.87 -12.56 10.78
N PHE A 84 -2.68 -12.09 9.55
CA PHE A 84 -3.39 -10.94 9.02
C PHE A 84 -3.68 -11.09 7.53
N PRO A 85 -4.78 -10.51 7.02
CA PRO A 85 -5.04 -10.50 5.59
C PRO A 85 -4.02 -9.61 4.88
N TRP A 86 -3.55 -10.03 3.70
CA TRP A 86 -2.53 -9.30 2.96
C TRP A 86 -3.01 -7.88 2.65
N ARG A 87 -2.17 -6.89 2.94
CA ARG A 87 -2.43 -5.44 2.73
C ARG A 87 -2.63 -4.99 1.26
N ALA A 88 -2.64 -5.93 0.31
CA ALA A 88 -2.83 -5.66 -1.12
C ALA A 88 -1.94 -4.54 -1.68
N GLY A 89 -0.66 -4.55 -1.32
CA GLY A 89 0.28 -3.46 -1.59
C GLY A 89 1.61 -3.62 -0.86
N ALA A 90 2.39 -2.54 -0.80
CA ALA A 90 3.66 -2.47 -0.07
C ALA A 90 3.75 -1.16 0.72
N ASN A 91 4.66 -1.06 1.68
CA ASN A 91 4.91 0.15 2.48
C ASN A 91 3.62 0.66 3.19
N GLU A 92 2.95 1.66 2.62
CA GLU A 92 1.71 2.23 3.12
C GLU A 92 0.49 1.31 2.87
N LYS A 93 -0.56 1.53 3.66
CA LYS A 93 -1.83 0.83 3.49
C LYS A 93 -2.47 1.24 2.15
N THR A 94 -2.84 0.26 1.33
CA THR A 94 -3.68 0.52 0.15
C THR A 94 -5.04 1.02 0.63
N THR A 95 -5.53 2.11 0.05
CA THR A 95 -6.84 2.67 0.39
C THR A 95 -7.71 2.84 -0.85
N ILE A 96 -9.02 2.69 -0.65
CA ILE A 96 -10.05 3.07 -1.62
C ILE A 96 -10.99 4.07 -0.95
N GLU A 97 -11.36 5.10 -1.68
CA GLU A 97 -12.24 6.16 -1.20
C GLU A 97 -13.40 6.36 -2.16
N PHE A 98 -14.60 6.44 -1.60
CA PHE A 98 -15.85 6.66 -2.30
C PHE A 98 -16.46 7.98 -1.85
N SER A 99 -16.70 8.91 -2.77
CA SER A 99 -17.34 10.20 -2.43
C SER A 99 -18.83 10.10 -2.11
N LYS A 100 -19.47 8.98 -2.50
CA LYS A 100 -20.89 8.68 -2.27
C LYS A 100 -21.06 7.19 -1.98
N ASP A 101 -22.24 6.83 -1.46
CA ASP A 101 -22.63 5.44 -1.26
C ASP A 101 -22.57 4.66 -2.58
N VAL A 102 -22.05 3.44 -2.51
CA VAL A 102 -21.89 2.54 -3.65
C VAL A 102 -22.41 1.15 -3.29
N SER A 103 -22.45 0.28 -4.30
CA SER A 103 -22.55 -1.16 -4.11
C SER A 103 -21.32 -1.84 -4.70
N VAL A 104 -20.71 -2.73 -3.92
CA VAL A 104 -19.55 -3.53 -4.30
C VAL A 104 -19.97 -4.98 -4.33
N GLU A 105 -19.84 -5.65 -5.48
CA GLU A 105 -20.34 -7.02 -5.69
C GLU A 105 -21.81 -7.19 -5.23
N GLY A 106 -22.64 -6.18 -5.51
CA GLY A 106 -24.06 -6.18 -5.14
C GLY A 106 -24.34 -5.87 -3.67
N LYS A 107 -23.33 -5.67 -2.83
CA LYS A 107 -23.49 -5.35 -1.40
C LYS A 107 -23.31 -3.84 -1.15
N PRO A 108 -24.18 -3.21 -0.34
CA PRO A 108 -24.07 -1.79 -0.06
C PRO A 108 -22.80 -1.46 0.74
N LEU A 109 -22.15 -0.35 0.38
CA LEU A 109 -21.02 0.23 1.10
C LEU A 109 -21.22 1.76 1.15
N PRO A 110 -21.35 2.35 2.35
CA PRO A 110 -21.47 3.81 2.47
C PRO A 110 -20.28 4.57 1.90
N ALA A 111 -20.47 5.87 1.65
CA ALA A 111 -19.38 6.78 1.34
C ALA A 111 -18.31 6.76 2.44
N GLY A 112 -17.05 6.88 2.04
CA GLY A 112 -15.94 6.90 2.99
C GLY A 112 -14.63 6.38 2.41
N LYS A 113 -13.61 6.42 3.25
CA LYS A 113 -12.27 5.92 2.95
C LYS A 113 -12.01 4.62 3.71
N TYR A 114 -11.57 3.60 2.98
CA TYR A 114 -11.38 2.26 3.49
C TYR A 114 -9.96 1.78 3.21
N GLY A 115 -9.37 1.07 4.17
CA GLY A 115 -8.19 0.24 3.95
C GLY A 115 -8.58 -1.03 3.20
N ILE A 116 -7.77 -1.43 2.22
CA ILE A 116 -7.97 -2.68 1.48
C ILE A 116 -7.07 -3.77 2.06
N HIS A 117 -7.69 -4.91 2.36
CA HIS A 117 -6.98 -6.16 2.61
C HIS A 117 -7.54 -7.27 1.73
N MET A 118 -6.74 -8.30 1.48
CA MET A 118 -7.12 -9.45 0.66
C MET A 118 -6.68 -10.75 1.33
N ILE A 119 -7.53 -11.77 1.21
CA ILE A 119 -7.22 -13.16 1.57
C ILE A 119 -7.31 -13.95 0.25
N PRO A 120 -6.20 -14.08 -0.48
CA PRO A 120 -6.19 -14.84 -1.72
C PRO A 120 -6.18 -16.34 -1.42
N GLU A 121 -6.92 -17.10 -2.20
CA GLU A 121 -6.89 -18.56 -2.28
C GLU A 121 -6.59 -18.94 -3.74
N GLU A 122 -6.48 -20.23 -4.04
CA GLU A 122 -6.16 -20.68 -5.41
C GLU A 122 -7.20 -20.25 -6.46
N ASN A 123 -8.49 -20.25 -6.09
CA ASN A 123 -9.61 -20.02 -7.04
C ASN A 123 -10.56 -18.89 -6.62
N GLN A 124 -10.31 -18.26 -5.48
CA GLN A 124 -11.13 -17.16 -4.97
C GLN A 124 -10.26 -16.18 -4.19
N CYS A 125 -10.75 -14.96 -3.99
CA CYS A 125 -10.12 -13.99 -3.12
C CYS A 125 -11.19 -13.28 -2.32
N VAL A 126 -11.02 -13.21 -1.00
CA VAL A 126 -11.83 -12.33 -0.15
C VAL A 126 -11.19 -10.95 -0.17
N ILE A 127 -11.94 -9.94 -0.58
CA ILE A 127 -11.56 -8.53 -0.47
C ILE A 127 -12.26 -7.94 0.73
N ILE A 128 -11.50 -7.25 1.56
CA ILE A 128 -11.94 -6.65 2.81
C ILE A 128 -11.79 -5.13 2.70
N PHE A 129 -12.88 -4.41 2.99
CA PHE A 129 -12.92 -2.96 3.11
C PHE A 129 -12.97 -2.63 4.60
N SER A 130 -11.84 -2.22 5.17
CA SER A 130 -11.72 -1.86 6.58
C SER A 130 -11.91 -0.37 6.79
N LYS A 131 -12.67 0.04 7.81
CA LYS A 131 -12.81 1.43 8.25
C LYS A 131 -11.48 2.03 8.74
N ASN A 132 -10.52 1.18 9.07
CA ASN A 132 -9.17 1.59 9.46
C ASN A 132 -8.31 1.82 8.22
N ALA A 133 -8.40 3.04 7.66
CA ALA A 133 -7.65 3.45 6.46
C ALA A 133 -6.29 4.11 6.75
N THR A 134 -5.85 4.16 8.01
CA THR A 134 -4.60 4.82 8.43
C THR A 134 -3.70 3.89 9.24
N GLY A 135 -2.54 4.36 9.66
CA GLY A 135 -1.61 3.60 10.49
C GLY A 135 -0.83 2.50 9.74
N PRO A 136 -0.20 1.57 10.48
CA PRO A 136 0.64 0.54 9.88
C PRO A 136 -0.17 -0.43 9.00
N ALA A 137 0.38 -0.79 7.84
CA ALA A 137 -0.35 -1.59 6.84
C ALA A 137 -0.62 -3.05 7.26
N ASN A 138 0.19 -3.61 8.17
CA ASN A 138 0.06 -4.99 8.65
C ASN A 138 -0.74 -5.12 9.95
N VAL A 139 -1.22 -3.99 10.51
CA VAL A 139 -2.12 -3.99 11.66
C VAL A 139 -3.55 -4.10 11.15
N TYR A 140 -4.23 -5.16 11.57
CA TYR A 140 -5.59 -5.49 11.14
C TYR A 140 -6.46 -5.87 12.34
N ASN A 141 -7.71 -5.39 12.31
CA ASN A 141 -8.75 -5.73 13.28
C ASN A 141 -10.05 -6.01 12.53
N GLU A 142 -10.57 -7.22 12.67
CA GLU A 142 -11.81 -7.65 12.01
C GLU A 142 -13.04 -6.83 12.41
N GLN A 143 -13.04 -6.23 13.61
CA GLN A 143 -14.12 -5.33 14.04
C GLN A 143 -14.19 -4.04 13.22
N ASP A 144 -13.12 -3.69 12.50
CA ASP A 144 -13.09 -2.53 11.63
C ASP A 144 -13.64 -2.87 10.22
N ASP A 145 -13.99 -4.11 9.92
CA ASP A 145 -14.51 -4.49 8.61
C ASP A 145 -15.87 -3.82 8.34
N ALA A 146 -15.93 -3.02 7.27
CA ALA A 146 -17.18 -2.49 6.74
C ALA A 146 -17.84 -3.47 5.75
N LEU A 147 -17.03 -4.18 4.97
CA LEU A 147 -17.52 -5.11 3.97
C LEU A 147 -16.49 -6.21 3.65
N ARG A 148 -17.00 -7.42 3.43
CA ARG A 148 -16.27 -8.52 2.77
C ARG A 148 -17.01 -9.00 1.53
N VAL A 149 -16.28 -9.12 0.43
CA VAL A 149 -16.75 -9.69 -0.83
C VAL A 149 -15.81 -10.78 -1.28
N THR A 150 -16.35 -11.86 -1.83
CA THR A 150 -15.56 -12.94 -2.42
C THR A 150 -15.67 -12.82 -3.93
N VAL A 151 -14.53 -12.78 -4.60
CA VAL A 151 -14.43 -12.68 -6.06
C VAL A 151 -13.56 -13.80 -6.61
N THR A 152 -13.64 -14.04 -7.91
CA THR A 152 -12.82 -15.04 -8.61
C THR A 152 -11.64 -14.32 -9.30
N PRO A 153 -10.39 -14.57 -8.88
CA PRO A 153 -9.23 -14.10 -9.62
C PRO A 153 -9.20 -14.70 -11.03
N VAL A 154 -8.67 -13.94 -11.98
CA VAL A 154 -8.54 -14.35 -13.38
C VAL A 154 -7.08 -14.28 -13.81
N LYS A 155 -6.70 -15.16 -14.73
CA LYS A 155 -5.39 -15.07 -15.38
C LYS A 155 -5.34 -13.83 -16.27
N ALA A 156 -4.21 -13.14 -16.26
CA ALA A 156 -3.94 -11.96 -17.07
C ALA A 156 -2.50 -12.00 -17.61
N PRO A 157 -2.17 -11.22 -18.65
CA PRO A 157 -0.79 -11.03 -19.08
C PRO A 157 0.12 -10.58 -17.94
N HIS A 158 1.42 -10.88 -18.04
CA HIS A 158 2.39 -10.51 -17.00
C HIS A 158 2.43 -9.01 -16.74
N GLN A 159 2.32 -8.63 -15.48
CA GLN A 159 2.38 -7.26 -14.99
C GLN A 159 3.48 -7.13 -13.94
N GLU A 160 4.59 -6.48 -14.30
CA GLU A 160 5.77 -6.36 -13.44
C GLU A 160 5.49 -5.58 -12.16
N TRP A 161 4.79 -4.45 -12.26
CA TRP A 161 4.49 -3.57 -11.13
C TRP A 161 3.03 -3.70 -10.76
N LEU A 162 2.73 -3.98 -9.49
CA LEU A 162 1.35 -4.05 -9.00
C LEU A 162 0.57 -2.81 -9.43
N GLN A 163 -0.59 -3.02 -10.02
CA GLN A 163 -1.41 -1.97 -10.58
C GLN A 163 -2.86 -2.11 -10.14
N TYR A 164 -3.48 -0.97 -9.82
CA TYR A 164 -4.93 -0.85 -9.76
C TYR A 164 -5.46 -0.09 -10.97
N GLY A 165 -6.66 -0.42 -11.40
CA GLY A 165 -7.34 0.23 -12.50
C GLY A 165 -8.83 -0.09 -12.55
N PHE A 166 -9.47 0.34 -13.63
CA PHE A 166 -10.89 0.17 -13.88
C PHE A 166 -11.09 -0.33 -15.32
N ASP A 167 -11.83 -1.44 -15.46
CA ASP A 167 -12.31 -2.02 -16.72
C ASP A 167 -13.85 -1.90 -16.78
N ASP A 168 -14.46 -2.31 -17.90
CA ASP A 168 -15.92 -2.45 -18.09
C ASP A 168 -16.76 -1.23 -17.68
N LEU A 169 -16.30 -0.02 -18.05
CA LEU A 169 -16.99 1.22 -17.75
C LEU A 169 -18.37 1.25 -18.43
N ALA A 170 -19.42 1.38 -17.63
CA ALA A 170 -20.80 1.42 -18.08
C ALA A 170 -21.60 2.42 -17.25
N GLY A 171 -21.38 3.73 -17.48
CA GLY A 171 -22.13 4.86 -16.92
C GLY A 171 -22.17 4.91 -15.39
N THR A 172 -23.01 4.07 -14.80
CA THR A 172 -23.22 3.89 -13.36
C THR A 172 -22.45 2.68 -12.78
N SER A 173 -21.58 2.04 -13.55
CA SER A 173 -20.80 0.89 -13.08
C SER A 173 -19.41 0.79 -13.71
N ALA A 174 -18.51 0.10 -13.02
CA ALA A 174 -17.18 -0.27 -13.49
C ALA A 174 -16.69 -1.53 -12.78
N THR A 175 -15.72 -2.22 -13.37
CA THR A 175 -14.95 -3.29 -12.72
C THR A 175 -13.62 -2.72 -12.23
N ALA A 176 -13.46 -2.46 -10.94
CA ALA A 176 -12.15 -2.14 -10.37
C ALA A 176 -11.31 -3.41 -10.28
N TYR A 177 -9.97 -3.29 -10.31
CA TYR A 177 -9.11 -4.47 -10.20
C TYR A 177 -7.77 -4.17 -9.53
N LEU A 178 -7.17 -5.20 -8.93
CA LEU A 178 -5.73 -5.33 -8.73
C LEU A 178 -5.16 -6.25 -9.83
N HIS A 179 -4.01 -5.90 -10.42
CA HIS A 179 -3.28 -6.74 -11.37
C HIS A 179 -1.80 -6.77 -10.99
N TRP A 180 -1.27 -7.96 -10.74
CA TRP A 180 0.15 -8.14 -10.45
C TRP A 180 0.62 -9.54 -10.84
N GLU A 181 1.80 -9.60 -11.47
CA GLU A 181 2.29 -10.81 -12.13
C GLU A 181 1.24 -11.31 -13.15
N THR A 182 0.77 -12.54 -13.06
CA THR A 182 -0.18 -13.15 -14.00
C THR A 182 -1.61 -13.23 -13.47
N LEU A 183 -1.88 -12.59 -12.32
CA LEU A 183 -3.18 -12.61 -11.66
C LEU A 183 -3.83 -11.23 -11.67
N LYS A 184 -5.10 -11.18 -12.04
CA LYS A 184 -5.98 -10.02 -11.86
C LYS A 184 -7.12 -10.38 -10.91
N ILE A 185 -7.40 -9.53 -9.94
CA ILE A 185 -8.47 -9.68 -8.95
C ILE A 185 -9.51 -8.57 -9.22
N PRO A 186 -10.55 -8.85 -10.03
CA PRO A 186 -11.59 -7.89 -10.36
C PRO A 186 -12.67 -7.83 -9.28
N PHE A 187 -13.29 -6.66 -9.12
CA PHE A 187 -14.53 -6.49 -8.38
C PHE A 187 -15.39 -5.35 -8.95
N LYS A 188 -16.68 -5.61 -9.11
CA LYS A 188 -17.67 -4.70 -9.67
C LYS A 188 -18.10 -3.66 -8.64
N ILE A 189 -18.14 -2.42 -9.09
CA ILE A 189 -18.69 -1.28 -8.36
C ILE A 189 -19.85 -0.71 -9.17
N THR A 190 -20.97 -0.45 -8.50
CA THR A 190 -22.13 0.21 -9.09
C THR A 190 -22.59 1.36 -8.22
N VAL A 191 -23.09 2.42 -8.84
CA VAL A 191 -23.71 3.58 -8.18
C VAL A 191 -25.19 3.65 -8.55
N PRO A 192 -26.03 4.30 -7.72
CA PRO A 192 -27.42 4.55 -8.08
C PRO A 192 -27.53 5.24 -9.44
N ALA A 193 -28.57 4.90 -10.20
CA ALA A 193 -28.88 5.63 -11.42
C ALA A 193 -29.18 7.10 -11.08
N PRO A 194 -28.84 8.05 -11.98
CA PRO A 194 -29.29 9.42 -11.83
C PRO A 194 -30.82 9.43 -11.68
N ALA A 195 -31.34 10.26 -10.78
CA ALA A 195 -32.78 10.51 -10.76
C ALA A 195 -33.22 10.91 -12.17
N ALA A 196 -34.31 10.33 -12.68
CA ALA A 196 -34.85 10.68 -13.99
C ALA A 196 -35.02 12.21 -14.04
N ALA A 197 -34.51 12.85 -15.08
CA ALA A 197 -34.73 14.27 -15.27
C ALA A 197 -36.25 14.53 -15.24
N PRO A 198 -36.75 15.51 -14.46
CA PRO A 198 -38.15 15.84 -14.50
C PRO A 198 -38.55 16.14 -15.96
N PRO A 199 -39.74 15.71 -16.41
CA PRO A 199 -40.18 15.98 -17.77
C PRO A 199 -40.11 17.48 -18.04
N SER A 200 -39.54 17.85 -19.19
CA SER A 200 -39.45 19.23 -19.64
C SER A 200 -40.86 19.84 -19.64
N GLN A 201 -41.04 20.97 -18.96
CA GLN A 201 -42.26 21.78 -19.00
C GLN A 201 -42.39 22.49 -20.35
#